data_AF-A0A941P1V6-F1
#
_entry.id   AF-A0A941P1V6-F1
#
_cell.length_a   1.000
_cell.length_b   1.000
_cell.length_c   1.000
_cell.angle_alpha   90.00
_cell.angle_beta   90.00
_cell.angle_gamma   90.00
#
_symmetry.space_group_name_H-M   'P 1'
#
loop_
_entity.id
_entity.type
_entity.pdbx_description
1 polymer ?
#
loop_
_entity_poly.entity_id
_entity_poly.type
_entity_poly.pdbx_seq_one_letter_code
_entity_poly.pdbx_strand_id
1 'polypeptide(L)'
;MTETPSSLEWMLVTALVAVCLVYATGAACESILEKTFPPMLLVAEKDNERTIDVRLGERIRINLPENATTGYRWAIDRFDEEFIETIATEPHYTSDAVGSGGEIEFVFQGKKTGSGEIVLKHWRHWEGDSSITQRFLLRCNVQS
;
A
#
# COMPACT_ATOMS: atom_id res chain seq x y z
N MET A 1 -13.37 44.24 57.87
CA MET A 1 -13.91 42.86 57.89
C MET A 1 -13.54 42.21 56.58
N THR A 2 -12.43 41.48 56.56
CA THR A 2 -12.01 40.68 55.41
C THR A 2 -12.29 39.23 55.78
N GLU A 3 -13.33 38.66 55.20
CA GLU A 3 -13.74 37.27 55.37
C GLU A 3 -12.58 36.37 54.93
N THR A 4 -12.16 35.45 55.80
CA THR A 4 -11.21 34.39 55.42
C THR A 4 -12.00 33.27 54.75
N PRO A 5 -11.65 32.85 53.52
CA PRO A 5 -12.38 31.78 52.84
C PRO A 5 -12.18 30.43 53.54
N SER A 6 -13.25 29.63 53.59
CA SER A 6 -13.33 28.41 54.39
C SER A 6 -12.53 27.26 53.76
N SER A 7 -12.01 26.37 54.62
CA SER A 7 -11.12 25.23 54.28
C SER A 7 -11.65 24.30 53.16
N LEU A 8 -12.96 24.29 52.91
CA LEU A 8 -13.60 23.45 51.89
C LEU A 8 -13.46 23.98 50.45
N GLU A 9 -13.20 25.28 50.26
CA GLU A 9 -12.99 25.86 48.92
C GLU A 9 -11.62 25.49 48.36
N TRP A 10 -10.60 25.39 49.23
CA TRP A 10 -9.26 24.93 48.85
C TRP A 10 -9.22 23.42 48.54
N MET A 11 -10.09 22.63 49.15
CA MET A 11 -10.17 21.18 48.87
C MET A 11 -10.80 20.87 47.50
N LEU A 12 -11.72 21.71 47.00
CA LEU A 12 -12.33 21.52 45.68
C LEU A 12 -11.41 21.97 44.54
N VAL A 13 -10.64 23.04 44.75
CA VAL A 13 -9.66 23.53 43.77
C VAL A 13 -8.50 22.53 43.59
N THR A 14 -8.06 21.88 44.67
CA THR A 14 -6.98 20.88 44.61
C THR A 14 -7.42 19.57 43.95
N ALA A 15 -8.68 19.13 44.11
CA ALA A 15 -9.20 17.93 43.46
C ALA A 15 -9.38 18.07 41.94
N LEU A 16 -9.75 19.26 41.44
CA LEU A 16 -9.93 19.52 40.00
C LEU A 16 -8.60 19.59 39.23
N VAL A 17 -7.54 20.12 39.82
CA VAL A 17 -6.21 20.20 39.19
C VAL A 17 -5.57 18.80 39.06
N ALA A 18 -5.81 17.91 40.03
CA ALA A 18 -5.29 16.54 40.00
C ALA A 18 -5.90 15.67 38.89
N VAL A 19 -7.17 15.90 38.52
CA VAL A 19 -7.86 15.15 37.46
C VAL A 19 -7.38 15.58 36.06
N CYS A 20 -7.02 16.85 35.86
CA CYS A 20 -6.50 17.32 34.56
C CYS A 20 -5.08 16.84 34.25
N LEU A 21 -4.28 16.48 35.26
CA LEU A 21 -2.91 15.97 35.07
C LEU A 21 -2.86 14.49 34.69
N VAL A 22 -3.94 13.72 34.86
CA VAL A 22 -4.00 12.30 34.48
C VAL A 22 -4.31 12.10 32.99
N TYR A 23 -4.89 13.10 32.30
CA TYR A 23 -5.16 13.03 30.86
C TYR A 23 -3.96 13.34 29.97
N ALA A 24 -2.78 13.61 30.55
CA ALA A 24 -1.60 14.04 29.81
C ALA A 24 -0.68 12.91 29.34
N THR A 25 -0.98 11.63 29.64
CA THR A 25 -0.08 10.51 29.32
C THR A 25 -0.65 9.47 28.34
N GLY A 26 -1.85 9.68 27.80
CA GLY A 26 -2.51 8.70 26.93
C GLY A 26 -2.27 8.84 25.42
N ALA A 27 -1.67 9.93 24.92
CA ALA A 27 -1.61 10.23 23.49
C ALA A 27 -0.21 10.04 22.85
N ALA A 28 0.58 9.09 23.38
CA ALA A 28 1.89 8.76 22.82
C ALA A 28 2.05 7.25 22.63
N CYS A 29 1.04 6.60 22.07
CA CYS A 29 1.18 5.25 21.51
C CYS A 29 0.30 5.10 20.26
N GLU A 30 0.38 6.04 19.32
CA GLU A 30 -0.26 5.89 18.00
C GLU A 30 0.70 6.11 16.83
N SER A 31 1.85 6.76 17.02
CA SER A 31 2.74 7.17 15.91
C SER A 31 3.87 6.20 15.56
N ILE A 32 3.97 5.04 16.23
CA ILE A 32 5.05 4.06 15.95
C ILE A 32 4.61 3.05 14.88
N LEU A 33 3.31 2.81 14.71
CA LEU A 33 2.80 1.86 13.72
C LEU A 33 2.81 2.39 12.28
N GLU A 34 2.65 3.70 12.08
CA GLU A 34 2.73 4.32 10.74
C GLU A 34 4.14 4.31 10.14
N LYS A 35 5.18 4.12 10.96
CA LYS A 35 6.57 4.28 10.53
C LYS A 35 7.18 3.02 9.88
N THR A 36 6.47 1.91 9.83
CA THR A 36 7.09 0.61 9.46
C THR A 36 6.70 0.08 8.09
N PHE A 37 5.64 0.60 7.45
CA PHE A 37 5.25 0.19 6.10
C PHE A 37 4.92 1.42 5.26
N PRO A 38 5.64 1.69 4.16
CA PRO A 38 5.22 2.74 3.25
C PRO A 38 3.78 2.47 2.78
N PRO A 39 2.95 3.51 2.56
CA PRO A 39 1.62 3.32 2.02
C PRO A 39 1.71 2.49 0.74
N MET A 40 0.87 1.46 0.66
CA MET A 40 0.89 0.48 -0.41
C MET A 40 -0.51 0.33 -0.97
N LEU A 41 -0.65 0.64 -2.24
CA LEU A 41 -1.89 0.50 -2.98
C LEU A 41 -1.95 -0.91 -3.56
N LEU A 42 -2.97 -1.68 -3.14
CA LEU A 42 -3.20 -3.04 -3.63
C LEU A 42 -4.10 -2.99 -4.87
N VAL A 43 -3.63 -3.61 -5.94
CA VAL A 43 -4.29 -3.72 -7.24
C VAL A 43 -4.47 -5.19 -7.57
N ALA A 44 -5.68 -5.57 -7.97
CA ALA A 44 -6.00 -6.95 -8.36
C ALA A 44 -6.42 -7.01 -9.84
N GLU A 45 -6.60 -8.22 -10.37
CA GLU A 45 -7.02 -8.45 -11.76
C GLU A 45 -8.27 -7.63 -12.16
N LYS A 46 -9.25 -7.47 -11.26
CA LYS A 46 -10.49 -6.70 -11.48
C LYS A 46 -10.24 -5.21 -11.78
N ASP A 47 -9.05 -4.71 -11.45
CA ASP A 47 -8.65 -3.33 -11.65
C ASP A 47 -7.96 -3.12 -13.02
N ASN A 48 -8.02 -4.11 -13.90
CA ASN A 48 -7.53 -3.98 -15.26
C ASN A 48 -8.16 -2.77 -15.96
N GLU A 49 -7.33 -2.02 -16.67
CA GLU A 49 -7.63 -0.78 -17.37
C GLU A 49 -8.10 0.39 -16.47
N ARG A 50 -7.99 0.26 -15.14
CA ARG A 50 -8.28 1.36 -14.21
C ARG A 50 -7.22 2.45 -14.26
N THR A 51 -7.64 3.63 -13.80
CA THR A 51 -6.73 4.71 -13.41
C THR A 51 -6.77 4.85 -11.90
N ILE A 52 -5.59 4.96 -11.28
CA ILE A 52 -5.43 5.17 -9.84
C ILE A 52 -4.59 6.41 -9.58
N ASP A 53 -4.87 7.08 -8.47
CA ASP A 53 -4.01 8.15 -7.95
C ASP A 53 -2.95 7.55 -7.02
N VAL A 54 -1.69 7.96 -7.20
CA VAL A 54 -0.52 7.42 -6.49
C VAL A 54 0.27 8.59 -5.92
N ARG A 55 0.61 8.56 -4.64
CA ARG A 55 1.49 9.60 -4.07
C ARG A 55 2.94 9.36 -4.47
N LEU A 56 3.73 10.43 -4.53
CA LEU A 56 5.17 10.33 -4.73
C LEU A 56 5.79 9.44 -3.64
N GLY A 57 6.52 8.40 -4.05
CA GLY A 57 7.10 7.39 -3.17
C GLY A 57 6.13 6.32 -2.67
N GLU A 58 4.83 6.38 -3.01
CA GLU A 58 3.86 5.33 -2.69
C GLU A 58 4.11 4.08 -3.52
N ARG A 59 3.97 2.90 -2.89
CA ARG A 59 4.16 1.62 -3.56
C ARG A 59 2.85 1.14 -4.15
N ILE A 60 2.93 0.52 -5.32
CA ILE A 60 1.81 -0.12 -6.00
C ILE A 60 2.12 -1.61 -6.05
N ARG A 61 1.26 -2.41 -5.42
CA ARG A 61 1.35 -3.87 -5.42
C ARG A 61 0.27 -4.42 -6.32
N ILE A 62 0.67 -5.02 -7.44
CA ILE A 62 -0.23 -5.67 -8.39
C ILE A 62 -0.17 -7.18 -8.14
N ASN A 63 -1.30 -7.77 -7.77
CA ASN A 63 -1.45 -9.21 -7.57
C ASN A 63 -2.35 -9.77 -8.67
N LEU A 64 -1.82 -10.73 -9.43
CA LEU A 64 -2.55 -11.41 -10.51
C LEU A 64 -2.59 -12.92 -10.27
N PRO A 65 -3.72 -13.58 -10.53
CA PRO A 65 -3.79 -15.05 -10.47
C PRO A 65 -2.90 -15.67 -11.55
N GLU A 66 -2.14 -16.70 -11.17
CA GLU A 66 -1.23 -17.44 -12.05
C GLU A 66 -1.31 -18.94 -11.75
N ASN A 67 -1.69 -19.75 -12.74
CA ASN A 67 -1.60 -21.21 -12.63
C ASN A 67 -0.30 -21.73 -13.24
N ALA A 68 0.70 -21.98 -12.38
CA ALA A 68 2.03 -22.41 -12.76
C ALA A 68 2.07 -23.69 -13.63
N THR A 69 1.07 -24.57 -13.51
CA THR A 69 0.98 -25.86 -14.23
C THR A 69 0.75 -25.73 -15.74
N THR A 70 0.23 -24.58 -16.20
CA THR A 70 -0.11 -24.37 -17.62
C THR A 70 1.07 -23.92 -18.48
N GLY A 71 2.19 -23.55 -17.83
CA GLY A 71 3.35 -22.95 -18.46
C GLY A 71 3.23 -21.45 -18.80
N TYR A 72 2.03 -20.86 -18.67
CA TYR A 72 1.86 -19.41 -18.81
C TYR A 72 2.33 -18.68 -17.56
N ARG A 73 2.93 -17.50 -17.74
CA ARG A 73 3.43 -16.65 -16.66
C ARG A 73 3.09 -15.19 -16.94
N TRP A 74 2.84 -14.43 -15.89
CA TRP A 74 2.82 -12.97 -16.01
C TRP A 74 4.25 -12.41 -16.05
N ALA A 75 4.44 -11.37 -16.86
CA ALA A 75 5.69 -10.63 -16.94
C ALA A 75 5.41 -9.15 -17.23
N ILE A 76 6.37 -8.29 -16.90
CA ILE A 76 6.34 -6.89 -17.30
C ILE A 76 6.49 -6.81 -18.83
N ASP A 77 5.54 -6.18 -19.50
CA ASP A 77 5.61 -5.90 -20.94
C ASP A 77 6.28 -4.54 -21.15
N ARG A 78 5.79 -3.50 -20.46
CA ARG A 78 6.34 -2.14 -20.43
C ARG A 78 5.78 -1.34 -19.26
N PHE A 79 6.44 -0.26 -18.88
CA PHE A 79 5.92 0.76 -17.97
C PHE A 79 6.60 2.11 -18.23
N ASP A 80 5.97 3.20 -17.81
CA ASP A 80 6.54 4.54 -17.97
C ASP A 80 7.60 4.86 -16.91
N GLU A 81 8.85 4.53 -17.22
CA GLU A 81 10.04 4.71 -16.36
C GLU A 81 10.32 6.16 -15.89
N GLU A 82 9.71 7.15 -16.56
CA GLU A 82 9.78 8.55 -16.16
C GLU A 82 9.03 8.80 -14.85
N PHE A 83 7.86 8.18 -14.68
CA PHE A 83 6.94 8.43 -13.56
C PHE A 83 6.91 7.29 -12.55
N ILE A 84 7.28 6.09 -12.98
CA ILE A 84 7.14 4.85 -12.22
C ILE A 84 8.49 4.11 -12.23
N GLU A 85 8.84 3.47 -11.12
CA GLU A 85 9.97 2.53 -11.07
C GLU A 85 9.51 1.15 -10.56
N THR A 86 10.17 0.10 -11.01
CA THR A 86 9.97 -1.26 -10.47
C THR A 86 10.89 -1.48 -9.29
N ILE A 87 10.31 -1.86 -8.14
CA ILE A 87 11.05 -2.14 -6.91
C ILE A 87 11.39 -3.63 -6.81
N ALA A 88 10.40 -4.47 -7.11
CA ALA A 88 10.54 -5.91 -7.03
C ALA A 88 9.59 -6.59 -8.02
N THR A 89 10.03 -7.72 -8.54
CA THR A 89 9.16 -8.70 -9.19
C THR A 89 9.47 -10.03 -8.51
N GLU A 90 8.63 -10.38 -7.55
CA GLU A 90 8.82 -11.59 -6.77
C GLU A 90 7.64 -12.52 -7.05
N PRO A 91 7.87 -13.73 -7.58
CA PRO A 91 6.82 -14.73 -7.63
C PRO A 91 6.48 -15.12 -6.18
N HIS A 92 5.38 -14.58 -5.65
CA HIS A 92 4.87 -14.96 -4.35
C HIS A 92 3.72 -15.95 -4.50
N TYR A 93 4.06 -17.23 -4.63
CA TYR A 93 3.07 -18.30 -4.63
C TYR A 93 2.48 -18.45 -3.23
N THR A 94 1.31 -17.86 -2.99
CA THR A 94 0.58 -17.90 -1.71
C THR A 94 0.09 -19.30 -1.31
N SER A 95 0.27 -20.32 -2.15
CA SER A 95 -0.07 -21.70 -1.81
C SER A 95 1.11 -22.66 -1.92
N ASP A 96 1.54 -23.22 -0.79
CA ASP A 96 2.40 -24.41 -0.66
C ASP A 96 1.73 -25.71 -1.16
N ALA A 97 0.52 -25.63 -1.73
CA ALA A 97 -0.20 -26.78 -2.25
C ALA A 97 0.10 -26.97 -3.74
N VAL A 98 0.81 -28.06 -4.06
CA VAL A 98 0.99 -28.56 -5.43
C VAL A 98 -0.40 -28.73 -6.07
N GLY A 99 -0.73 -27.88 -7.04
CA GLY A 99 -1.96 -27.99 -7.85
C GLY A 99 -3.06 -26.97 -7.57
N SER A 100 -2.91 -26.06 -6.60
CA SER A 100 -3.77 -24.86 -6.53
C SER A 100 -3.16 -23.73 -7.34
N GLY A 101 -3.98 -22.97 -8.08
CA GLY A 101 -3.52 -21.76 -8.73
C GLY A 101 -2.84 -20.83 -7.72
N GLY A 102 -1.69 -20.28 -8.09
CA GLY A 102 -0.98 -19.31 -7.29
C GLY A 102 -1.34 -17.89 -7.67
N GLU A 103 -0.67 -16.94 -7.04
CA GLU A 103 -0.69 -15.53 -7.41
C GLU A 103 0.75 -15.10 -7.71
N ILE A 104 0.91 -14.03 -8.50
CA ILE A 104 2.18 -13.39 -8.77
C ILE A 104 2.09 -11.91 -8.43
N GLU A 105 3.14 -11.40 -7.79
CA GLU A 105 3.21 -10.04 -7.27
C GLU A 105 4.23 -9.20 -8.05
N PHE A 106 3.80 -8.02 -8.48
CA PHE A 106 4.66 -6.97 -9.02
C PHE A 106 4.60 -5.74 -8.12
N VAL A 107 5.76 -5.20 -7.74
CA VAL A 107 5.83 -3.99 -6.89
C VAL A 107 6.48 -2.85 -7.67
N PHE A 108 5.72 -1.79 -7.84
CA PHE A 108 6.14 -0.53 -8.44
C PHE A 108 6.12 0.59 -7.41
N GLN A 109 6.75 1.72 -7.72
CA GLN A 109 6.73 2.92 -6.90
C GLN A 109 6.57 4.18 -7.77
N GLY A 110 5.77 5.13 -7.28
CA GLY A 110 5.66 6.46 -7.89
C GLY A 110 6.96 7.25 -7.72
N LYS A 111 7.65 7.54 -8.82
CA LYS A 111 8.99 8.16 -8.85
C LYS A 111 8.95 9.66 -9.12
N LYS A 112 8.00 10.12 -9.95
CA LYS A 112 7.86 11.53 -10.36
C LYS A 112 6.41 11.84 -10.61
N THR A 113 5.99 13.06 -10.30
CA THR A 113 4.62 13.52 -10.58
C THR A 113 4.32 13.55 -12.08
N GLY A 114 3.09 13.18 -12.45
CA GLY A 114 2.66 13.03 -13.83
C GLY A 114 1.81 11.78 -14.04
N SER A 115 1.54 11.44 -15.29
CA SER A 115 0.74 10.26 -15.65
C SER A 115 1.60 9.22 -16.36
N GLY A 116 1.50 7.97 -15.92
CA GLY A 116 2.16 6.84 -16.54
C GLY A 116 1.29 5.60 -16.56
N GLU A 117 1.74 4.57 -17.25
CA GLU A 117 1.07 3.29 -17.41
C GLU A 117 2.01 2.15 -16.98
N ILE A 118 1.42 1.08 -16.47
CA ILE A 118 2.06 -0.20 -16.23
C ILE A 118 1.33 -1.24 -17.06
N VAL A 119 2.06 -2.00 -17.86
CA VAL A 119 1.50 -3.06 -18.71
C VAL A 119 2.20 -4.38 -18.44
N LEU A 120 1.40 -5.39 -18.10
CA LEU A 120 1.84 -6.75 -17.86
C LEU A 120 1.26 -7.67 -18.94
N LYS A 121 1.98 -8.71 -19.31
CA LYS A 121 1.55 -9.74 -20.28
C LYS A 121 1.56 -11.13 -19.66
N HIS A 122 0.53 -11.91 -19.97
CA HIS A 122 0.45 -13.32 -19.60
C HIS A 122 0.80 -14.18 -20.83
N TRP A 123 1.95 -14.87 -20.77
CA TRP A 123 2.57 -15.47 -21.95
C TRP A 123 3.46 -16.67 -21.61
N ARG A 124 3.90 -17.38 -22.65
CA ARG A 124 4.94 -18.41 -22.57
C ARG A 124 6.21 -17.88 -23.19
N HIS A 125 7.24 -17.69 -22.36
CA HIS A 125 8.50 -17.10 -22.80
C HIS A 125 9.18 -17.85 -23.96
N TRP A 126 8.99 -19.17 -24.08
CA TRP A 126 9.55 -20.00 -25.17
C TRP A 126 8.74 -19.96 -26.47
N GLU A 127 7.47 -19.56 -26.44
CA GLU A 127 6.63 -19.39 -27.64
C GLU A 127 6.62 -17.93 -28.14
N GLY A 128 7.19 -17.00 -27.38
CA GLY A 128 7.28 -15.59 -27.73
C GLY A 128 5.92 -14.87 -27.69
N ASP A 129 5.87 -13.68 -28.28
CA ASP A 129 4.71 -12.79 -28.18
C ASP A 129 3.42 -13.35 -28.81
N SER A 130 3.51 -14.34 -29.72
CA SER A 130 2.34 -15.05 -30.25
C SER A 130 1.57 -15.85 -29.19
N SER A 131 2.20 -16.14 -28.04
CA SER A 131 1.57 -16.83 -26.91
C SER A 131 0.89 -15.91 -25.91
N ILE A 132 0.89 -14.59 -26.13
CA ILE A 132 0.25 -13.66 -25.20
C ILE A 132 -1.26 -13.92 -25.20
N THR A 133 -1.79 -14.34 -24.07
CA THR A 133 -3.22 -14.64 -23.88
C THR A 133 -3.97 -13.50 -23.21
N GLN A 134 -3.29 -12.75 -22.33
CA GLN A 134 -3.88 -11.63 -21.59
C GLN A 134 -2.90 -10.49 -21.42
N ARG A 135 -3.45 -9.29 -21.25
CA ARG A 135 -2.74 -8.08 -20.81
C ARG A 135 -3.46 -7.46 -19.64
N PHE A 136 -2.67 -6.95 -18.71
CA PHE A 136 -3.13 -6.13 -17.61
C PHE A 136 -2.55 -4.72 -17.79
N LEU A 137 -3.41 -3.70 -17.79
CA LEU A 137 -3.04 -2.30 -17.91
C LEU A 137 -3.49 -1.55 -16.67
N LEU A 138 -2.61 -0.77 -16.06
CA LEU A 138 -2.95 0.15 -14.99
C LEU A 138 -2.41 1.53 -15.33
N ARG A 139 -3.27 2.55 -15.21
CA ARG A 139 -2.86 3.95 -15.36
C ARG A 139 -2.65 4.55 -13.99
N CYS A 140 -1.54 5.24 -13.81
CA CYS A 140 -1.13 5.83 -12.56
C CYS A 140 -1.01 7.34 -12.74
N ASN A 141 -1.75 8.08 -11.93
CA ASN A 141 -1.61 9.52 -11.79
C ASN A 141 -0.78 9.80 -10.53
N VAL A 142 0.51 10.08 -10.72
CA VAL A 142 1.44 10.34 -9.62
C VAL A 142 1.34 11.80 -9.19
N GLN A 143 1.00 12.01 -7.91
CA GLN A 143 0.80 13.32 -7.30
C GLN A 143 1.66 13.51 -6.05
N SER A 144 1.90 14.76 -5.66
CA SER A 144 2.71 15.12 -4.48
C SER A 144 2.04 14.80 -3.15
#